data_AF-A0A533UR59-F1
#
_entry.id   AF-A0A533UR59-F1
#
_cell.length_a   1.000
_cell.length_b   1.000
_cell.length_c   1.000
_cell.angle_alpha   90.00
_cell.angle_beta   90.00
_cell.angle_gamma   90.00
#
_symmetry.space_group_name_H-M   'P 1'
#
loop_
_entity.id
_entity.type
_entity.pdbx_description
1 polymer ?
#
loop_
_entity_poly.entity_id
_entity_poly.type
_entity_poly.pdbx_seq_one_letter_code
_entity_poly.pdbx_strand_id
1 'polypeptide(L)' 'MLSCRGECKTKFKLSLGKTIFRYMNGQKRCGVCGVYFRWDGSKCPCCSAVLHIRPRHSRAKEKYYEKDGIKWL' A
#
# COMPACT_ATOMS: atom_id res chain seq x y z
N MET A 1 18.90 -10.57 -0.26
CA MET A 1 17.88 -9.94 -1.14
C MET A 1 16.50 -10.34 -0.65
N LEU A 2 15.56 -9.41 -0.52
CA LEU A 2 14.16 -9.74 -0.21
C LEU A 2 13.46 -10.07 -1.53
N SER A 3 13.13 -11.34 -1.74
CA SER A 3 12.46 -11.83 -2.96
C SER A 3 11.00 -12.16 -2.67
N CYS A 4 10.11 -11.88 -3.63
CA CYS A 4 8.69 -12.16 -3.47
C CYS A 4 8.37 -13.64 -3.68
N ARG A 5 7.75 -14.29 -2.68
CA ARG A 5 7.31 -15.70 -2.74
C ARG A 5 5.92 -15.92 -3.38
N GLY A 6 5.27 -14.87 -3.89
CA GLY A 6 3.98 -14.95 -4.61
C GLY A 6 2.70 -15.03 -3.76
N GLU A 7 2.74 -15.49 -2.51
CA GLU A 7 1.52 -15.68 -1.68
C GLU A 7 0.69 -14.41 -1.46
N CYS A 8 1.32 -13.24 -1.37
CA CYS A 8 0.61 -11.96 -1.25
C CYS A 8 -0.21 -11.58 -2.49
N LYS A 9 0.14 -12.14 -3.67
CA LYS A 9 -0.57 -11.91 -4.94
C LYS A 9 -1.80 -12.80 -5.08
N THR A 10 -1.79 -13.97 -4.46
CA THR A 10 -2.84 -14.99 -4.62
C THR A 10 -3.83 -15.00 -3.47
N LYS A 11 -3.35 -14.97 -2.22
CA LYS A 11 -4.21 -15.10 -1.02
C LYS A 11 -4.79 -13.77 -0.52
N PHE A 12 -4.07 -12.66 -0.74
CA PHE A 12 -4.38 -11.38 -0.07
C PHE A 12 -4.67 -10.23 -1.05
N LYS A 13 -4.47 -10.46 -2.36
CA LYS A 13 -4.67 -9.44 -3.38
C LYS A 13 -6.16 -9.13 -3.51
N LEU A 14 -6.55 -7.95 -3.04
CA LEU A 14 -7.89 -7.44 -3.23
C LEU A 14 -8.01 -6.82 -4.63
N SER A 15 -9.02 -7.28 -5.37
CA SER A 15 -9.47 -6.73 -6.66
C SER A 15 -10.33 -5.48 -6.44
N LEU A 16 -9.86 -4.47 -5.70
CA LEU A 16 -10.68 -3.28 -5.46
C LEU A 16 -10.12 -2.01 -6.08
N GLY A 17 -10.86 -1.55 -7.09
CA GLY A 17 -11.17 -0.15 -7.36
C GLY A 17 -10.04 0.78 -7.82
N LYS A 18 -10.44 2.00 -8.18
CA LYS A 18 -9.56 3.08 -8.67
C LYS A 18 -8.35 3.26 -7.74
N THR A 19 -7.16 3.27 -8.33
CA THR A 19 -5.83 3.26 -7.69
C THR A 19 -5.61 4.37 -6.65
N ILE A 20 -6.33 5.47 -6.79
CA ILE A 20 -6.21 6.68 -5.96
C ILE A 20 -6.67 6.42 -4.52
N PHE A 21 -7.67 5.55 -4.31
CA PHE A 21 -8.27 5.32 -2.99
C PHE A 21 -7.63 4.16 -2.22
N ARG A 22 -6.57 3.52 -2.72
CA ARG A 22 -6.00 2.31 -2.10
C ARG A 22 -5.49 2.58 -0.68
N TYR A 23 -4.68 3.61 -0.50
CA TYR A 23 -4.18 4.00 0.83
C TYR A 23 -5.30 4.52 1.74
N MET A 24 -6.27 5.25 1.17
CA MET A 24 -7.41 5.81 1.91
C MET A 24 -8.35 4.72 2.45
N ASN A 25 -8.40 3.57 1.77
CA ASN A 25 -9.19 2.39 2.14
C ASN A 25 -8.43 1.41 3.05
N GLY A 26 -7.28 1.83 3.61
CA GLY A 26 -6.45 1.02 4.50
C GLY A 26 -5.64 -0.07 3.80
N GLN A 27 -5.51 -0.02 2.47
CA GLN A 27 -4.62 -0.95 1.76
C GLN A 27 -3.17 -0.47 1.89
N LYS A 28 -2.28 -1.41 2.14
CA LYS A 28 -0.85 -1.20 2.22
C LYS A 28 -0.18 -1.77 0.96
N ARG A 29 0.90 -1.15 0.49
CA ARG A 29 1.66 -1.60 -0.68
C ARG A 29 2.97 -2.26 -0.26
N CYS A 30 3.25 -3.44 -0.78
CA CYS A 30 4.59 -4.01 -0.67
C CYS A 30 5.51 -3.44 -1.75
N GLY A 31 6.65 -2.84 -1.36
CA GLY A 31 7.63 -2.30 -2.30
C GLY A 31 8.33 -3.38 -3.14
N VAL A 32 8.53 -4.57 -2.57
CA VAL A 32 9.19 -5.72 -3.23
C VAL A 32 8.21 -6.48 -4.14
N CYS A 33 7.03 -6.83 -3.61
CA CYS A 33 6.04 -7.62 -4.36
C CYS A 33 5.15 -6.79 -5.30
N GLY A 34 5.12 -5.46 -5.14
CA GLY A 34 4.36 -4.53 -5.98
C GLY A 34 2.83 -4.56 -5.80
N VAL A 35 2.33 -5.35 -4.84
CA VAL A 35 0.89 -5.52 -4.61
C VAL A 35 0.35 -4.63 -3.51
N TYR A 36 -0.95 -4.35 -3.59
CA TYR A 36 -1.74 -3.70 -2.56
C TYR A 36 -2.68 -4.72 -1.91
N PHE A 37 -2.75 -4.71 -0.60
CA PHE A 37 -3.64 -5.59 0.18
C PHE A 37 -3.90 -4.99 1.57
N ARG A 38 -4.94 -5.45 2.26
CA ARG A 38 -5.15 -5.12 3.67
C ARG A 38 -4.36 -6.11 4.53
N TRP A 39 -3.64 -5.57 5.50
CA TRP A 39 -2.83 -6.34 6.41
C TRP A 39 -2.65 -5.55 7.69
N ASP A 40 -2.90 -6.17 8.83
CA ASP A 40 -2.76 -5.50 10.13
C ASP A 40 -1.30 -5.22 10.46
N GLY A 41 -0.40 -6.15 10.11
CA GLY A 41 1.03 -6.00 10.33
C GLY A 41 1.71 -4.88 9.50
N SER A 42 2.94 -4.56 9.88
CA SER A 42 3.80 -3.61 9.17
C SER A 42 4.66 -4.25 8.09
N LYS A 43 4.79 -5.59 8.09
CA LYS A 43 5.62 -6.35 7.14
C LYS A 43 4.76 -7.19 6.21
N CYS A 44 5.21 -7.34 4.97
CA CYS A 44 4.58 -8.21 3.99
C CYS A 44 4.64 -9.67 4.46
N PRO A 45 3.53 -10.41 4.51
CA PRO A 45 3.56 -11.83 4.89
C PRO A 45 4.36 -12.68 3.88
N CYS A 46 4.49 -12.19 2.65
CA CYS A 46 5.15 -12.92 1.57
C CYS A 46 6.67 -12.70 1.50
N CYS A 47 7.16 -11.48 1.67
CA CYS A 47 8.59 -11.18 1.52
C CYS A 47 9.20 -10.47 2.73
N SER A 48 8.44 -10.27 3.81
CA SER A 48 8.88 -9.60 5.04
C SER A 48 9.31 -8.14 4.89
N ALA A 49 9.21 -7.57 3.67
CA ALA A 49 9.47 -6.15 3.42
C ALA A 49 8.45 -5.27 4.15
N VAL A 50 8.91 -4.11 4.64
CA VAL A 50 8.03 -3.12 5.27
C VAL A 50 7.02 -2.60 4.25
N LEU A 51 5.75 -2.57 4.65
CA LEU A 51 4.64 -2.14 3.81
C LEU A 51 4.54 -0.62 3.81
N HIS A 52 4.35 -0.06 2.62
CA HIS A 52 4.05 1.36 2.46
C HIS A 52 2.59 1.60 2.79
N ILE A 53 2.36 2.45 3.79
CA ILE A 53 1.03 2.95 4.19
C ILE A 53 0.71 4.32 3.57
N ARG A 54 1.70 4.97 2.96
CA ARG A 54 1.57 6.28 2.32
C ARG A 54 2.00 6.21 0.85
N PRO A 55 1.35 7.00 -0.03
CA PRO A 55 1.77 7.14 -1.41
C PRO A 55 3.15 7.82 -1.51
N ARG A 56 3.91 7.48 -2.55
CA ARG A 56 5.25 8.05 -2.78
C ARG A 56 5.22 9.37 -3.57
N HIS A 57 4.33 9.47 -4.56
CA HIS A 57 4.26 10.62 -5.45
C HIS A 57 3.59 11.84 -4.79
N SER A 58 4.15 13.03 -4.98
CA SER A 58 3.71 14.29 -4.38
C SER A 58 2.21 14.57 -4.62
N ARG A 59 1.73 14.42 -5.86
CA ARG A 59 0.31 14.60 -6.19
C ARG A 59 -0.63 13.62 -5.47
N ALA A 60 -0.16 12.40 -5.21
CA ALA A 60 -0.94 11.41 -4.47
C ALA A 60 -0.84 11.62 -2.95
N LYS A 61 0.27 12.20 -2.46
CA LYS A 61 0.42 12.62 -1.06
C LYS A 61 -0.50 13.78 -0.74
N GLU A 62 -0.54 14.81 -1.57
CA GLU A 62 -1.44 15.96 -1.41
C GLU A 62 -2.88 15.50 -1.21
N LYS A 63 -3.42 14.70 -2.15
CA LYS A 63 -4.77 14.11 -2.03
C LYS A 63 -4.97 13.22 -0.81
N TYR A 64 -3.92 12.54 -0.38
CA TYR A 64 -3.99 11.67 0.80
C TYR A 64 -4.12 12.51 2.08
N TYR A 65 -3.35 13.59 2.22
CA TYR A 65 -3.38 14.49 3.38
C TYR A 65 -4.58 15.44 3.37
N GLU A 66 -5.06 15.85 2.19
CA GLU A 66 -6.29 16.65 2.03
C GLU A 66 -7.51 15.96 2.66
N LYS A 67 -7.57 14.62 2.63
CA LYS A 67 -8.59 13.83 3.32
C LYS A 67 -8.63 14.07 4.84
N ASP A 68 -7.45 14.25 5.44
CA ASP A 68 -7.28 14.50 6.87
C ASP A 68 -7.35 16.00 7.20
N GLY A 69 -7.67 16.87 6.21
CA GLY A 69 -7.66 18.33 6.36
C GLY A 69 -6.26 18.93 6.48
N ILE A 70 -5.21 18.15 6.18
CA ILE A 70 -3.81 18.56 6.29
C ILE A 70 -3.33 19.01 4.92
N LYS A 71 -2.89 20.26 4.80
CA LYS A 71 -2.26 20.76 3.57
C LYS A 71 -0.82 20.26 3.51
N TRP A 72 -0.48 19.51 2.47
CA TRP A 72 0.90 19.08 2.21
C TRP A 72 1.69 20.28 1.64
N LEU A 73 2.56 20.89 2.45
CA LEU A 73 3.40 22.05 2.10
C LEU A 73 4.73 21.62 1.49
#